data_AF-A0A6J6X4A2-F1
#
_entry.id   AF-A0A6J6X4A2-F1
#
_cell.length_a   1.000
_cell.length_b   1.000
_cell.length_c   1.000
_cell.angle_alpha   90.00
_cell.angle_beta   90.00
_cell.angle_gamma   90.00
#
_symmetry.space_group_name_H-M   'P 1'
#
loop_
_entity.id
_entity.type
_entity.pdbx_description
1 polymer ?
#
loop_
_entity_poly.entity_id
_entity_poly.type
_entity_poly.pdbx_seq_one_letter_code
_entity_poly.pdbx_strand_id
1 'polypeptide(L)' 'MVVASDVHPDSRVADSLQALSVPVHIIGDAKSVDYIEGAMHSAHEVARGL' A
#
# COMPACT_ATOMS: atom_id res chain seq x y z
N MET A 1 -16.84 -20.33 13.77
CA MET A 1 -16.60 -18.95 14.24
C MET A 1 -15.82 -18.23 13.15
N VAL A 2 -16.23 -17.03 12.76
CA VAL A 2 -15.50 -16.18 11.82
C VAL A 2 -14.92 -15.02 12.61
N VAL A 3 -13.63 -14.72 12.42
CA VAL A 3 -12.93 -13.61 13.08
C VAL A 3 -12.48 -12.64 11.99
N ALA A 4 -13.10 -11.46 11.96
CA ALA A 4 -12.82 -10.37 11.03
C ALA A 4 -12.75 -9.05 11.81
N SER A 5 -11.83 -8.99 12.78
CA SER A 5 -11.73 -7.91 13.75
C SER A 5 -10.84 -6.76 13.32
N ASP A 6 -9.88 -7.01 12.42
CA ASP A 6 -8.86 -6.04 12.06
C ASP A 6 -8.21 -6.36 10.70
N VAL A 7 -7.56 -5.37 10.12
CA VAL A 7 -6.73 -5.44 8.91
C VAL A 7 -5.48 -4.62 9.13
N HIS A 8 -4.35 -5.12 8.64
CA HIS A 8 -3.04 -4.47 8.78
C HIS A 8 -2.44 -4.28 7.39
N PRO A 9 -1.69 -3.18 7.15
CA PRO A 9 -0.93 -3.03 5.92
C PRO A 9 0.02 -4.22 5.69
N ASP A 10 0.13 -4.66 4.45
CA ASP A 10 1.13 -5.64 4.01
C ASP A 10 2.08 -5.02 2.99
N SER A 11 3.24 -4.57 3.45
CA SER A 11 4.29 -3.95 2.65
C SER A 11 5.46 -4.88 2.33
N ARG A 12 5.40 -6.18 2.69
CA ARG A 12 6.59 -7.06 2.73
C ARG A 12 7.36 -7.16 1.41
N VAL A 13 6.65 -7.15 0.28
CA VAL A 13 7.28 -7.18 -1.06
C VAL A 13 7.97 -5.85 -1.36
N ALA A 14 7.33 -4.73 -1.00
CA ALA A 14 7.91 -3.40 -1.17
C ALA A 14 9.17 -3.24 -0.31
N ASP A 15 9.12 -3.69 0.94
CA ASP A 15 10.26 -3.64 1.87
C ASP A 15 11.45 -4.45 1.32
N SER A 16 11.17 -5.65 0.76
CA SER A 16 12.19 -6.50 0.16
C SER A 16 12.85 -5.87 -1.08
N LEU A 17 12.06 -5.18 -1.92
CA LEU A 17 12.56 -4.48 -3.10
C LEU A 17 13.35 -3.22 -2.73
N GLN A 18 12.88 -2.46 -1.73
CA GLN A 18 13.59 -1.30 -1.19
C GLN A 18 14.94 -1.69 -0.58
N ALA A 19 15.02 -2.84 0.11
CA ALA A 19 16.27 -3.38 0.64
C ALA A 19 17.31 -3.70 -0.45
N LEU A 20 16.86 -3.90 -1.70
CA LEU A 20 17.70 -4.09 -2.88
C LEU A 20 17.95 -2.78 -3.66
N SER A 21 17.58 -1.63 -3.10
CA SER A 21 17.65 -0.32 -3.76
C SER A 21 16.84 -0.23 -5.06
N VAL A 22 15.83 -1.10 -5.24
CA VAL A 22 14.89 -0.99 -6.35
C VAL A 22 13.91 0.14 -6.05
N PRO A 23 13.68 1.09 -6.98
CA PRO A 23 12.67 2.13 -6.79
C PRO A 23 11.28 1.52 -6.66
N VAL A 24 10.55 1.88 -5.60
CA VAL A 24 9.21 1.36 -5.30
C VAL A 24 8.31 2.49 -4.82
N HIS A 25 7.08 2.51 -5.32
CA HIS A 25 5.98 3.29 -4.77
C HIS A 25 4.97 2.35 -4.09
N ILE A 26 4.58 2.67 -2.86
CA ILE A 26 3.56 1.92 -2.11
C ILE A 26 2.26 2.73 -2.14
N ILE A 27 1.16 2.10 -2.53
CA ILE A 27 -0.18 2.70 -2.65
C ILE A 27 -1.23 1.75 -2.04
N GLY A 28 -2.45 2.24 -1.83
CA GLY A 28 -3.53 1.45 -1.26
C GLY A 28 -3.28 0.97 0.18
N ASP A 29 -3.97 -0.10 0.56
CA ASP A 29 -3.90 -0.64 1.92
C ASP A 29 -2.51 -1.13 2.31
N ALA A 30 -1.65 -1.44 1.34
CA ALA A 30 -0.24 -1.74 1.57
C ALA A 30 0.54 -0.53 2.12
N LYS A 31 0.09 0.71 1.83
CA LYS A 31 0.64 1.96 2.39
C LYS A 31 -0.06 2.32 3.71
N SER A 32 -1.38 2.30 3.71
CA SER A 32 -2.24 2.59 4.86
C SER A 32 -3.61 2.00 4.59
N VAL A 33 -4.15 1.24 5.54
CA VAL A 33 -5.52 0.74 5.48
C VAL A 33 -6.49 1.92 5.45
N ASP A 34 -7.37 1.94 4.46
CA ASP A 34 -8.44 2.92 4.34
C ASP A 34 -9.66 2.32 3.59
N TYR A 35 -10.68 3.12 3.34
CA TYR A 35 -11.71 2.79 2.37
C TYR A 35 -11.12 2.76 0.95
N ILE A 36 -11.87 2.13 0.03
CA ILE A 36 -11.48 1.98 -1.38
C ILE A 36 -11.11 3.32 -2.06
N GLU A 37 -11.71 4.43 -1.62
CA GLU A 37 -11.39 5.78 -2.11
C GLU A 37 -9.94 6.18 -1.77
N GLY A 38 -9.44 5.87 -0.57
CA GLY A 38 -8.06 6.12 -0.17
C GLY A 38 -7.05 5.35 -1.03
N ALA A 39 -7.40 4.12 -1.42
CA ALA A 39 -6.59 3.34 -2.35
C ALA A 39 -6.53 3.97 -3.74
N MET A 40 -7.66 4.45 -4.27
CA MET A 40 -7.72 5.13 -5.56
C MET A 40 -6.96 6.46 -5.54
N HIS A 41 -7.10 7.24 -4.47
CA HIS A 41 -6.43 8.52 -4.33
C HIS A 41 -4.91 8.38 -4.19
N SER A 42 -4.44 7.45 -3.36
CA SER A 42 -2.99 7.20 -3.23
C SER A 42 -2.35 6.74 -4.55
N ALA A 43 -3.06 5.95 -5.35
CA ALA A 43 -2.63 5.58 -6.70
C ALA A 43 -2.56 6.81 -7.63
N HIS A 44 -3.59 7.66 -7.59
CA HIS A 44 -3.67 8.87 -8.40
C HIS A 44 -2.56 9.88 -8.05
N GLU A 45 -2.25 10.05 -6.76
CA GLU A 45 -1.17 10.92 -6.28
C GLU A 45 0.19 10.50 -6.84
N VAL A 46 0.52 9.21 -6.75
CA VAL A 46 1.76 8.68 -7.32
C VAL A 46 1.78 8.88 -8.83
N ALA A 47 0.69 8.55 -9.53
CA ALA A 47 0.62 8.65 -10.99
C ALA A 47 0.79 10.08 -11.52
N ARG A 48 0.35 11.11 -10.78
CA ARG A 48 0.54 12.52 -11.17
C ARG A 48 1.95 13.05 -10.90
N GLY A 49 2.73 12.36 -10.07
CA GLY A 49 4.10 12.72 -9.73
C GLY A 49 5.17 12.03 -10.57
N LEU A 50 4.78 11.11 -11.46
CA LEU A 50 5.64 10.45 -12.45
C LEU A 50 5.76 11.30 -13.73
#